data_AF-A0A4V5TUA3-F1
#
_entry.id   AF-A0A4V5TUA3-F1
#
_cell.length_a   1.000
_cell.length_b   1.000
_cell.length_c   1.000
_cell.angle_alpha   90.00
_cell.angle_beta   90.00
_cell.angle_gamma   90.00
#
_symmetry.space_group_name_H-M   'P 1'
#
loop_
_entity.id
_entity.type
_entity.pdbx_description
1 polymer ?
#
loop_
_entity_poly.entity_id
_entity_poly.type
_entity_poly.pdbx_seq_one_letter_code
_entity_poly.pdbx_strand_id
1 'polypeptide(L)'
;NYRFSIAKAVRMSSTIPFFFEPVKWRTPKWKQPCYMVDGGILSNYPIWIFDSPTSPRWPTFGFHFVKDEIQADPAHYNEPISMFKGLFKTMMQAHDLRHLDKESKARTIIIPTGAITSTNFDLTKEEKEWLYNSGYNAANKFLQSWNFRQYIDDYRNGNQDRKTNRYFRQLDS
;
A
#
# COMPACT_ATOMS: atom_id res chain seq x y z
N ASN A 1 -17.61 9.60 -24.52
CA ASN A 1 -16.64 10.12 -23.54
C ASN A 1 -17.09 9.86 -22.11
N TYR A 2 -16.94 8.64 -21.60
CA TYR A 2 -17.17 8.37 -20.18
C TYR A 2 -15.85 8.56 -19.43
N ARG A 3 -15.58 9.77 -18.94
CA ARG A 3 -14.49 9.98 -17.98
C ARG A 3 -14.94 9.46 -16.62
N PHE A 4 -14.26 8.43 -16.13
CA PHE A 4 -14.46 7.96 -14.76
C PHE A 4 -13.92 9.01 -13.78
N SER A 5 -14.70 9.33 -12.73
CA SER A 5 -14.31 10.35 -11.76
C SER A 5 -13.14 9.88 -10.90
N ILE A 6 -12.07 10.68 -10.82
CA ILE A 6 -10.93 10.44 -9.94
C ILE A 6 -11.39 10.36 -8.49
N ALA A 7 -12.25 11.29 -8.05
CA ALA A 7 -12.80 11.29 -6.69
C ALA A 7 -13.57 10.00 -6.37
N LYS A 8 -14.28 9.43 -7.36
CA LYS A 8 -14.97 8.14 -7.21
C LYS A 8 -13.97 6.98 -7.08
N ALA A 9 -12.89 7.00 -7.84
CA ALA A 9 -11.82 6.01 -7.74
C ALA A 9 -11.14 6.05 -6.37
N VAL A 10 -10.82 7.26 -5.89
CA VAL A 10 -10.23 7.48 -4.57
C VAL A 10 -11.17 6.99 -3.48
N ARG A 11 -12.48 7.34 -3.55
CA ARG A 11 -13.48 6.83 -2.60
C ARG A 11 -13.51 5.30 -2.56
N MET A 12 -13.53 4.64 -3.72
CA MET A 12 -13.48 3.18 -3.80
C MET A 12 -12.23 2.62 -3.12
N SER A 13 -11.07 3.23 -3.38
CA SER A 13 -9.78 2.79 -2.84
C SER A 13 -9.61 3.00 -1.33
N SER A 14 -10.40 3.89 -0.72
CA SER A 14 -10.35 4.23 0.72
C SER A 14 -11.54 3.70 1.52
N THR A 15 -12.27 2.72 0.99
CA THR A 15 -13.48 2.16 1.64
C THR A 15 -13.13 1.03 2.60
N ILE A 16 -12.49 1.38 3.72
CA ILE A 16 -12.08 0.43 4.77
C ILE A 16 -13.32 -0.26 5.33
N PRO A 17 -13.42 -1.61 5.26
CA PRO A 17 -14.52 -2.35 5.85
C PRO A 17 -14.75 -1.98 7.32
N PHE A 18 -16.02 -1.96 7.72
CA PHE A 18 -16.50 -1.57 9.06
C PHE A 18 -16.37 -0.09 9.43
N PHE A 19 -15.62 0.71 8.67
CA PHE A 19 -15.58 2.17 8.83
C PHE A 19 -16.41 2.88 7.76
N PHE A 20 -16.42 2.34 6.53
CA PHE A 20 -17.12 2.93 5.39
C PHE A 20 -17.98 1.91 4.65
N GLU A 21 -19.09 2.37 4.08
CA GLU A 21 -19.97 1.54 3.26
C GLU A 21 -19.32 1.22 1.90
N PRO A 22 -19.29 -0.07 1.48
CA PRO A 22 -18.77 -0.50 0.18
C PRO A 22 -19.40 0.27 -0.99
N VAL A 23 -18.56 0.70 -1.94
CA VAL A 23 -19.07 1.44 -3.11
C VAL A 23 -19.60 0.47 -4.16
N LYS A 24 -20.90 0.57 -4.45
CA LYS A 24 -21.55 -0.20 -5.51
C LYS A 24 -21.13 0.30 -6.90
N TRP A 25 -20.44 -0.53 -7.67
CA TRP A 25 -20.00 -0.25 -9.03
C TRP A 25 -20.66 -1.16 -10.06
N ARG A 26 -21.24 -0.56 -11.11
CA ARG A 26 -21.80 -1.30 -12.25
C ARG A 26 -20.86 -1.22 -13.43
N THR A 27 -20.58 -2.36 -14.03
CA THR A 27 -19.74 -2.48 -15.22
C THR A 27 -20.56 -3.14 -16.34
N PRO A 28 -20.29 -2.85 -17.62
CA PRO A 28 -20.94 -3.56 -18.73
C PRO A 28 -20.63 -5.06 -18.76
N LYS A 29 -19.55 -5.51 -18.10
CA LYS A 29 -19.06 -6.90 -18.12
C LYS A 29 -19.92 -7.86 -17.30
N TRP A 30 -20.62 -7.36 -16.28
CA TRP A 30 -21.33 -8.19 -15.31
C TRP A 30 -22.78 -7.74 -15.16
N LYS A 31 -23.72 -8.69 -15.12
CA LYS A 31 -25.15 -8.40 -14.87
C LYS A 31 -25.38 -7.85 -13.46
N GLN A 32 -24.60 -8.33 -12.49
CA GLN A 32 -24.68 -7.92 -11.10
C GLN A 32 -23.64 -6.83 -10.78
N PRO A 33 -23.95 -5.91 -9.86
CA PRO A 33 -23.02 -4.89 -9.41
C PRO A 33 -21.90 -5.48 -8.55
N CYS A 34 -20.68 -4.95 -8.71
CA CYS A 34 -19.55 -5.25 -7.85
C CYS A 34 -19.55 -4.31 -6.65
N TYR A 35 -19.10 -4.79 -5.49
CA TYR A 35 -18.91 -3.97 -4.29
C TYR A 35 -17.43 -3.72 -4.10
N MET A 36 -17.04 -2.44 -4.12
CA MET A 36 -15.66 -2.01 -3.95
C MET A 36 -15.37 -1.72 -2.49
N VAL A 37 -14.28 -2.28 -2.02
CA VAL A 37 -13.71 -2.09 -0.69
C VAL A 37 -12.26 -1.64 -0.85
N ASP A 38 -11.67 -1.20 0.26
CA ASP A 38 -10.29 -0.71 0.32
C ASP A 38 -9.29 -1.69 -0.32
N GLY A 39 -8.36 -1.14 -1.10
CA GLY A 39 -7.34 -1.93 -1.79
C GLY A 39 -6.30 -2.54 -0.85
N GLY A 40 -6.17 -1.98 0.35
CA GLY A 40 -5.23 -2.41 1.37
C GLY A 40 -5.47 -3.83 1.89
N ILE A 41 -6.69 -4.33 1.73
CA ILE A 41 -7.06 -5.71 2.04
C ILE A 41 -6.23 -6.71 1.23
N LEU A 42 -5.99 -6.40 -0.05
CA LEU A 42 -5.32 -7.29 -0.98
C LEU A 42 -3.88 -6.87 -1.26
N SER A 43 -3.59 -5.58 -1.22
CA SER A 43 -2.28 -5.05 -1.56
C SER A 43 -2.08 -3.63 -1.02
N ASN A 44 -1.56 -3.51 0.21
CA ASN A 44 -1.24 -2.22 0.82
C ASN A 44 -0.12 -1.44 0.11
N TYR A 45 0.76 -2.10 -0.66
CA TYR A 45 1.90 -1.41 -1.28
C TYR A 45 2.24 -1.93 -2.70
N PRO A 46 1.41 -1.63 -3.72
CA PRO A 46 1.56 -2.12 -5.07
C PRO A 46 2.60 -1.36 -5.91
N ILE A 47 3.82 -1.15 -5.42
CA ILE A 47 4.84 -0.35 -6.12
C ILE A 47 5.19 -0.92 -7.52
N TRP A 48 5.01 -2.23 -7.71
CA TRP A 48 5.25 -2.93 -8.97
C TRP A 48 4.34 -2.48 -10.12
N ILE A 49 3.17 -1.89 -9.86
CA ILE A 49 2.26 -1.42 -10.93
C ILE A 49 2.88 -0.31 -11.77
N PHE A 50 3.90 0.37 -11.22
CA PHE A 50 4.65 1.42 -11.89
C PHE A 50 5.93 0.90 -12.56
N ASP A 51 6.18 -0.41 -12.55
CA ASP A 51 7.35 -0.99 -13.21
C ASP A 51 7.18 -0.98 -14.72
N SER A 52 8.18 -0.41 -15.40
CA SER A 52 8.31 -0.48 -16.85
C SER A 52 9.10 -1.72 -17.26
N PRO A 53 8.76 -2.40 -18.38
CA PRO A 53 9.59 -3.47 -18.94
C PRO A 53 10.92 -2.95 -19.49
N THR A 54 10.97 -1.67 -19.87
CA THR A 54 12.19 -0.98 -20.31
C THR A 54 12.74 -0.09 -19.21
N SER A 55 13.99 0.37 -19.37
CA SER A 55 14.59 1.35 -18.46
C SER A 55 13.68 2.58 -18.33
N PRO A 56 13.18 2.88 -17.13
CA PRO A 56 12.22 3.96 -16.97
C PRO A 56 12.87 5.32 -17.22
N ARG A 57 12.13 6.25 -17.81
CA ARG A 57 12.61 7.63 -18.01
C ARG A 57 12.76 8.41 -16.70
N TRP A 58 11.95 8.07 -15.70
CA TRP A 58 11.88 8.71 -14.39
C TRP A 58 11.87 7.65 -13.30
N PRO A 59 12.46 7.93 -12.12
CA PRO A 59 12.32 7.01 -11.01
C PRO A 59 10.91 6.98 -10.45
N THR A 60 10.54 5.81 -9.95
CA THR A 60 9.36 5.64 -9.12
C THR A 60 9.81 5.56 -7.67
N PHE A 61 9.28 6.43 -6.81
CA PHE A 61 9.44 6.29 -5.37
C PHE A 61 8.14 5.79 -4.76
N GLY A 62 8.24 4.87 -3.81
CA GLY A 62 7.08 4.48 -3.01
C GLY A 62 7.32 4.79 -1.55
N PHE A 63 6.27 5.23 -0.87
CA PHE A 63 6.28 5.51 0.57
C PHE A 63 5.65 4.33 1.32
N HIS A 64 6.46 3.59 2.06
CA HIS A 64 6.02 2.42 2.80
C HIS A 64 5.98 2.74 4.29
N PHE A 65 4.78 2.74 4.86
CA PHE A 65 4.56 3.01 6.28
C PHE A 65 4.74 1.72 7.06
N VAL A 66 5.74 1.68 7.93
CA VAL A 66 6.02 0.51 8.78
C VAL A 66 5.66 0.83 10.22
N LYS A 67 5.05 -0.15 10.88
CA LYS A 67 4.89 -0.14 12.33
C LYS A 67 6.13 -0.78 12.93
N ASP A 68 6.69 -0.13 13.95
CA ASP A 68 7.87 -0.63 14.64
C ASP A 68 7.55 -1.91 15.46
N GLU A 69 6.29 -2.10 15.84
CA GLU A 69 5.82 -3.26 16.59
C GLU A 69 4.51 -3.83 16.03
N ILE A 70 4.45 -5.16 15.91
CA ILE A 70 3.18 -5.87 15.73
C ILE A 70 2.46 -5.82 17.08
N GLN A 71 1.66 -4.76 17.30
CA GLN A 71 0.73 -4.72 18.42
C GLN A 71 -0.39 -5.75 18.17
N ALA A 72 -0.09 -7.00 18.53
CA ALA A 72 -1.08 -8.01 18.83
C ALA A 72 -1.60 -7.75 20.25
N ASP A 73 -2.32 -6.64 20.43
CA ASP A 73 -3.11 -6.52 21.66
C ASP A 73 -4.04 -7.74 21.72
N PRO A 74 -4.05 -8.49 22.84
CA PRO A 74 -5.00 -9.58 23.02
C PRO A 74 -6.39 -8.97 22.99
N ALA A 75 -7.06 -9.06 21.85
CA ALA A 75 -8.39 -8.52 21.70
C ALA A 75 -9.34 -9.37 22.55
N HIS A 76 -10.01 -8.72 23.50
CA HIS A 76 -11.15 -9.31 24.20
C HIS A 76 -12.30 -9.46 23.19
N TYR A 77 -12.42 -10.65 22.63
CA TYR A 77 -13.45 -10.99 21.65
C TYR A 77 -14.77 -11.36 22.34
N ASN A 78 -15.36 -10.41 23.09
CA ASN A 78 -16.66 -10.66 23.70
C ASN A 78 -17.82 -10.49 22.69
N GLU A 79 -17.55 -9.91 21.51
CA GLU A 79 -18.56 -9.58 20.50
C GLU A 79 -18.12 -9.98 19.07
N PRO A 80 -19.03 -10.46 18.20
CA PRO A 80 -18.71 -10.87 16.82
C PRO A 80 -18.00 -9.79 16.00
N ILE A 81 -18.41 -8.52 16.16
CA ILE A 81 -17.82 -7.37 15.45
C ILE A 81 -16.34 -7.19 15.83
N SER A 82 -15.99 -7.40 17.10
CA SER A 82 -14.62 -7.29 17.60
C SER A 82 -13.73 -8.40 17.04
N MET A 83 -14.26 -9.61 16.87
CA MET A 83 -13.56 -10.72 16.23
C MET A 83 -13.26 -10.43 14.75
N PHE A 84 -14.25 -9.96 13.99
CA PHE A 84 -14.04 -9.61 12.58
C PHE A 84 -13.06 -8.43 12.40
N LYS A 85 -13.11 -7.41 13.29
CA LYS A 85 -12.12 -6.34 13.31
C LYS A 85 -10.70 -6.87 13.58
N GLY A 86 -10.57 -7.82 14.51
CA GLY A 86 -9.30 -8.49 14.79
C GLY A 86 -8.76 -9.24 13.57
N LEU A 87 -9.58 -10.08 12.93
CA LEU A 87 -9.22 -10.79 11.70
C LEU A 87 -8.80 -9.83 10.58
N PHE A 88 -9.53 -8.72 10.42
CA PHE A 88 -9.21 -7.69 9.44
C PHE A 88 -7.87 -7.01 9.71
N LYS A 89 -7.61 -6.62 10.97
CA LYS A 89 -6.33 -6.04 11.39
C LYS A 89 -5.17 -7.00 11.12
N THR A 90 -5.34 -8.28 11.44
CA THR A 90 -4.33 -9.31 11.20
C THR A 90 -4.08 -9.51 9.71
N MET A 91 -5.12 -9.54 8.87
CA MET A 91 -4.99 -9.66 7.42
C MET A 91 -4.19 -8.49 6.83
N MET A 92 -4.53 -7.25 7.21
CA MET A 92 -3.80 -6.04 6.82
C MET A 92 -2.32 -6.13 7.23
N GLN A 93 -2.04 -6.49 8.49
CA GLN A 93 -0.68 -6.66 8.99
C GLN A 93 0.10 -7.74 8.24
N ALA A 94 -0.52 -8.88 7.94
CA ALA A 94 0.13 -9.95 7.19
C ALA A 94 0.47 -9.52 5.75
N HIS A 95 -0.40 -8.73 5.12
CA HIS A 95 -0.12 -8.13 3.81
C HIS A 95 1.01 -7.10 3.87
N ASP A 96 1.10 -6.30 4.93
CA ASP A 96 2.19 -5.33 5.14
C ASP A 96 3.56 -6.01 5.33
N LEU A 97 3.60 -7.18 5.99
CA LEU A 97 4.84 -7.93 6.23
C LEU A 97 5.42 -8.60 4.97
N ARG A 98 4.68 -8.62 3.86
CA ARG A 98 5.12 -9.27 2.63
C ARG A 98 6.41 -8.61 2.15
N HIS A 99 7.47 -9.41 2.07
CA HIS A 99 8.80 -8.90 1.78
C HIS A 99 8.88 -8.26 0.39
N LEU A 100 9.22 -6.98 0.37
CA LEU A 100 9.61 -6.27 -0.85
C LEU A 100 10.89 -6.90 -1.42
N ASP A 101 10.93 -7.07 -2.75
CA ASP A 101 12.13 -7.51 -3.43
C ASP A 101 13.23 -6.43 -3.36
N LYS A 102 14.48 -6.81 -3.64
CA LYS A 102 15.64 -5.91 -3.51
C LYS A 102 15.47 -4.65 -4.35
N GLU A 103 14.90 -4.78 -5.54
CA GLU A 103 14.67 -3.66 -6.43
C GLU A 103 13.61 -2.69 -5.89
N SER A 104 12.47 -3.20 -5.42
CA SER A 104 11.42 -2.38 -4.83
C SER A 104 11.94 -1.69 -3.58
N LYS A 105 12.67 -2.40 -2.72
CA LYS A 105 13.34 -1.81 -1.55
C LYS A 105 14.27 -0.65 -1.92
N ALA A 106 15.04 -0.75 -3.00
CA ALA A 106 15.97 0.29 -3.44
C ALA A 106 15.30 1.61 -3.82
N ARG A 107 13.98 1.60 -4.05
CA ARG A 107 13.17 2.77 -4.39
C ARG A 107 12.02 3.03 -3.40
N THR A 108 12.06 2.36 -2.25
CA THR A 108 11.08 2.49 -1.18
C THR A 108 11.64 3.36 -0.06
N ILE A 109 10.89 4.40 0.29
CA ILE A 109 11.12 5.23 1.47
C ILE A 109 10.34 4.59 2.61
N ILE A 110 11.05 4.02 3.57
CA ILE A 110 10.47 3.41 4.77
C ILE A 110 10.21 4.53 5.78
N ILE A 111 8.95 4.69 6.18
CA ILE A 111 8.51 5.70 7.14
C ILE A 111 8.00 5.00 8.40
N PRO A 112 8.63 5.20 9.56
CA PRO A 112 8.11 4.67 10.81
C PRO A 112 6.86 5.45 11.25
N THR A 113 5.80 4.73 11.59
CA THR A 113 4.56 5.30 12.14
C THR A 113 4.40 5.07 13.64
N GLY A 114 5.38 4.44 14.28
CA GLY A 114 5.35 4.11 15.71
C GLY A 114 4.12 3.27 16.06
N ALA A 115 3.41 3.67 17.12
CA ALA A 115 2.19 3.01 17.59
C ALA A 115 0.91 3.46 16.84
N ILE A 116 0.99 4.46 15.96
CA ILE A 116 -0.20 5.02 15.30
C ILE A 116 -0.69 4.05 14.22
N THR A 117 -1.99 3.74 14.27
CA THR A 117 -2.63 2.84 13.31
C THR A 117 -3.34 3.62 12.21
N SER A 118 -3.45 3.01 11.02
CA SER A 118 -4.19 3.59 9.87
C SER A 118 -5.68 3.82 10.13
N THR A 119 -6.23 3.16 11.16
CA THR A 119 -7.62 3.28 11.59
C THR A 119 -7.80 4.20 12.79
N ASN A 120 -6.75 4.91 13.24
CA ASN A 120 -6.87 5.93 14.28
C ASN A 120 -7.33 7.25 13.64
N PHE A 121 -8.63 7.57 13.78
CA PHE A 121 -9.22 8.80 13.25
C PHE A 121 -9.12 9.98 14.21
N ASP A 122 -8.79 9.73 15.49
CA ASP A 122 -8.78 10.72 16.57
C ASP A 122 -7.35 11.15 16.92
N LEU A 123 -6.58 11.55 15.89
CA LEU A 123 -5.19 11.98 16.05
C LEU A 123 -5.08 13.36 16.71
N THR A 124 -4.23 13.46 17.73
CA THR A 124 -3.87 14.74 18.34
C THR A 124 -3.06 15.62 17.38
N LYS A 125 -2.90 16.90 17.71
CA LYS A 125 -2.11 17.81 16.88
C LYS A 125 -0.64 17.39 16.89
N GLU A 126 -0.16 16.97 18.05
CA GLU A 126 1.19 16.51 18.31
C GLU A 126 1.50 15.23 17.51
N GLU A 127 0.57 14.26 17.46
CA GLU A 127 0.71 13.04 16.66
C GLU A 127 0.75 13.33 15.16
N LYS A 128 -0.07 14.26 14.67
CA LYS A 128 -0.07 14.67 13.26
C LYS A 128 1.26 15.32 12.87
N GLU A 129 1.78 16.21 13.71
CA GLU A 129 3.05 16.87 13.50
C GLU A 129 4.21 15.88 13.54
N TRP A 130 4.16 14.92 14.48
CA TRP A 130 5.14 13.84 14.54
C TRP A 130 5.15 12.97 13.27
N LEU A 131 3.97 12.54 12.78
CA LEU A 131 3.86 11.77 11.53
C LEU A 131 4.40 12.54 10.32
N TYR A 132 4.07 13.83 10.24
CA TYR A 132 4.57 14.71 9.19
C TYR A 132 6.10 14.79 9.21
N ASN A 133 6.69 15.05 10.38
CA ASN A 133 8.13 15.15 10.54
C ASN A 133 8.84 13.81 10.28
N SER A 134 8.24 12.69 10.70
CA SER A 134 8.74 11.34 10.40
C SER A 134 8.85 11.12 8.89
N GLY A 135 7.78 11.41 8.14
CA GLY A 135 7.76 11.28 6.68
C GLY A 135 8.76 12.22 6.00
N TYR A 136 8.82 13.48 6.43
CA TYR A 136 9.75 14.47 5.89
C TYR A 136 11.22 14.05 6.08
N ASN A 137 11.59 13.65 7.29
CA ASN A 137 12.96 13.24 7.61
C ASN A 137 13.37 11.98 6.85
N ALA A 138 12.48 10.98 6.77
CA ALA A 138 12.73 9.74 6.03
C ALA A 138 12.92 10.02 4.53
N ALA A 139 12.05 10.85 3.94
CA ALA A 139 12.15 11.23 2.54
C ALA A 139 13.43 12.01 2.25
N ASN A 140 13.77 12.99 3.09
CA ASN A 140 14.98 13.81 2.93
C ASN A 140 16.25 12.94 3.00
N LYS A 141 16.34 12.06 4.00
CA LYS A 141 17.47 11.12 4.15
C LYS A 141 17.62 10.19 2.95
N PHE A 142 16.50 9.69 2.41
CA PHE A 142 16.51 8.85 1.22
C PHE A 142 17.00 9.64 0.00
N LEU A 143 16.42 10.81 -0.27
CA LEU A 143 16.74 11.62 -1.46
C LEU A 143 18.19 12.13 -1.46
N GLN A 144 18.81 12.34 -0.29
CA GLN A 144 20.21 12.73 -0.18
C GLN A 144 21.20 11.63 -0.59
N SER A 145 20.84 10.36 -0.40
CA SER A 145 21.72 9.22 -0.65
C SER A 145 21.38 8.47 -1.95
N TRP A 146 20.18 8.68 -2.49
CA TRP A 146 19.69 7.93 -3.62
C TRP A 146 20.19 8.47 -4.96
N ASN A 147 20.64 7.58 -5.84
CA ASN A 147 21.16 7.91 -7.17
C ASN A 147 20.44 7.12 -8.27
N PHE A 148 19.84 7.83 -9.23
CA PHE A 148 19.07 7.19 -10.30
C PHE A 148 19.92 6.35 -11.25
N ARG A 149 21.10 6.82 -11.61
CA ARG A 149 21.99 6.10 -12.54
C ARG A 149 22.43 4.78 -11.93
N GLN A 150 22.87 4.82 -10.68
CA GLN A 150 23.23 3.62 -9.93
C GLN A 150 22.06 2.63 -9.83
N TYR A 151 20.84 3.11 -9.57
CA TYR A 151 19.66 2.24 -9.57
C TYR A 151 19.43 1.54 -10.93
N ILE A 152 19.58 2.26 -12.04
CA ILE A 152 19.47 1.68 -13.38
C ILE A 152 20.55 0.61 -13.60
N ASP A 153 21.79 0.91 -13.20
CA ASP A 153 22.92 -0.01 -13.36
C ASP A 153 22.75 -1.29 -12.53
N ASP A 154 22.29 -1.17 -11.29
CA ASP A 154 22.15 -2.29 -10.36
C ASP A 154 20.93 -3.19 -10.67
N TYR A 155 19.82 -2.61 -11.16
CA TYR A 155 18.54 -3.31 -11.24
C TYR A 155 17.89 -3.35 -12.62
N ARG A 156 18.29 -2.49 -13.56
CA ARG A 156 17.65 -2.36 -14.88
C ARG A 156 18.57 -2.67 -16.06
N ASN A 157 19.89 -2.63 -15.88
CA ASN A 157 20.85 -3.06 -16.88
C ASN A 157 20.96 -4.60 -16.91
N GLY A 158 20.10 -5.23 -17.71
CA GLY A 158 20.16 -6.67 -18.00
C GLY A 158 18.82 -7.39 -17.87
N ASN A 159 18.35 -7.92 -19.00
CA ASN A 159 17.12 -8.70 -19.22
C ASN A 159 15.78 -7.95 -19.08
N GLN A 160 15.24 -7.58 -20.24
CA GLN A 160 13.93 -6.95 -20.47
C GLN A 160 12.72 -7.86 -20.16
N ASP A 161 12.93 -9.16 -19.90
CA ASP A 161 11.85 -10.17 -19.75
C ASP A 161 11.47 -10.52 -18.29
N ARG A 162 12.08 -9.91 -17.27
CA ARG A 162 12.10 -10.53 -15.93
C ARG A 162 10.84 -10.40 -15.06
N LYS A 163 9.97 -9.40 -15.22
CA LYS A 163 9.07 -9.04 -14.08
C LYS A 163 7.57 -8.90 -14.34
N THR A 164 7.10 -8.63 -15.55
CA THR A 164 5.65 -8.56 -15.79
C THR A 164 4.96 -9.92 -15.66
N ASN A 165 5.66 -11.04 -15.90
CA ASN A 165 5.07 -12.38 -15.90
C ASN A 165 5.00 -13.11 -14.54
N ARG A 166 5.71 -12.65 -13.49
CA ARG A 166 5.78 -13.39 -12.21
C ARG A 166 4.58 -13.14 -11.29
N TYR A 167 4.07 -11.89 -11.24
CA TYR A 167 2.98 -11.53 -10.34
C TYR A 167 1.61 -12.01 -10.86
N PHE A 168 1.37 -12.01 -12.18
CA PHE A 168 0.13 -12.55 -12.74
C PHE A 168 0.03 -14.08 -12.54
N ARG A 169 1.12 -14.84 -12.69
CA ARG A 169 1.09 -16.28 -12.38
C ARG A 169 0.77 -16.60 -10.92
N GLN A 170 1.15 -15.74 -9.99
CA GLN A 170 0.94 -15.98 -8.55
C GLN A 170 -0.47 -15.66 -8.07
N LEU A 171 -1.27 -14.95 -8.88
CA LEU A 171 -2.70 -14.69 -8.64
C LEU A 171 -3.61 -15.71 -9.35
N ASP A 172 -3.07 -16.45 -10.32
CA ASP A 172 -3.74 -17.51 -11.08
C ASP A 172 -3.43 -18.93 -10.53
N SER A 173 -2.76 -19.05 -9.38
CA SER A 173 -2.47 -20.32 -8.66
C SER A 173 -3.22 -20.39 -7.35
#